data_AF-A0A0K1S6P5-F1
#
_entry.id   AF-A0A0K1S6P5-F1
#
_cell.length_a   1.000
_cell.length_b   1.000
_cell.length_c   1.000
_cell.angle_alpha   90.00
_cell.angle_beta   90.00
_cell.angle_gamma   90.00
#
_symmetry.space_group_name_H-M   'P 1'
#
loop_
_entity.id
_entity.type
_entity.pdbx_description
1 polymer ?
#
loop_
_entity_poly.entity_id
_entity_poly.type
_entity_poly.pdbx_seq_one_letter_code
_entity_poly.pdbx_strand_id
1 'polypeptide(L)'
;MVISLVKTIAMVNLSYNKNRLLPTAEELPCSDETPVDNQLQNDIPNLLLSLLAFIWMGRDDWYFGVDMGVYYNPDEPAIIPDGFLAIGVKHDTGERGRLSYVLWEEAYIMPILALEVISEKYNGEYEGKLADYQTLGILYYAIYNPLSGRRGRFKNRERLEVYKLIAGKYELLEPENNRVWLPEIGLALGYEQGEHIAWVREWLYWYDQSGNRYLTAEERARAAAAIAAQERLNAQQERLNAQQERLAKQAAEAIAEQERFAKQQAEQKAQRLAERLRSLGINPDEM
;
A
#
# COMPACT_ATOMS: atom_id res chain seq x y z
N MET A 1 -13.84 9.62 32.40
CA MET A 1 -15.29 9.50 32.14
C MET A 1 -15.45 9.20 30.66
N VAL A 2 -15.54 7.92 30.32
CA VAL A 2 -15.63 7.44 28.93
C VAL A 2 -16.78 6.45 28.90
N ILE A 3 -18.00 6.91 28.61
CA ILE A 3 -19.13 6.03 28.26
C ILE A 3 -20.03 6.77 27.26
N SER A 4 -20.27 6.10 26.13
CA SER A 4 -21.46 6.16 25.28
C SER A 4 -21.69 7.38 24.38
N LEU A 5 -21.34 7.22 23.11
CA LEU A 5 -22.08 7.78 21.97
C LEU A 5 -21.85 6.91 20.72
N VAL A 6 -22.31 5.66 20.79
CA VAL A 6 -22.57 4.85 19.59
C VAL A 6 -23.95 4.23 19.76
N LYS A 7 -24.95 4.86 19.14
CA LYS A 7 -26.18 4.26 18.61
C LYS A 7 -27.15 5.38 18.27
N THR A 8 -27.23 5.70 16.99
CA THR A 8 -28.47 5.73 16.19
C THR A 8 -28.04 6.03 14.76
N ILE A 9 -27.51 5.02 14.06
CA ILE A 9 -27.57 5.01 12.60
C ILE A 9 -29.05 4.79 12.29
N ALA A 10 -29.66 5.72 11.55
CA ALA A 10 -31.03 5.57 11.10
C ALA A 10 -31.12 4.27 10.29
N MET A 11 -31.73 3.24 10.86
CA MET A 11 -32.09 2.05 10.09
C MET A 11 -33.02 2.52 8.98
N VAL A 12 -32.62 2.26 7.72
CA VAL A 12 -33.56 2.23 6.61
C VAL A 12 -34.74 1.36 7.05
N ASN A 13 -35.95 1.91 6.94
CA ASN A 13 -37.16 1.19 7.30
C ASN A 13 -37.42 0.16 6.19
N LEU A 14 -36.71 -0.98 6.25
CA LEU A 14 -36.84 -2.11 5.35
C LEU A 14 -38.22 -2.75 5.56
N SER A 15 -39.24 -2.19 4.91
CA SER A 15 -40.63 -2.62 5.05
C SER A 15 -40.90 -3.80 4.12
N TYR A 16 -40.56 -4.99 4.57
CA TYR A 16 -40.93 -6.24 3.91
C TYR A 16 -41.39 -7.27 4.96
N ASN A 17 -42.20 -8.25 4.52
CA ASN A 17 -42.83 -9.26 5.39
C ASN A 17 -41.80 -10.20 6.02
N LYS A 18 -41.42 -9.91 7.28
CA LYS A 18 -40.45 -10.66 8.09
C LYS A 18 -40.77 -12.15 8.31
N ASN A 19 -41.95 -12.65 7.90
CA ASN A 19 -42.38 -14.04 8.10
C ASN A 19 -42.24 -14.94 6.85
N ARG A 20 -41.60 -14.50 5.75
CA ARG A 20 -41.23 -15.43 4.65
C ARG A 20 -39.75 -15.81 4.74
N LEU A 21 -39.40 -16.91 4.09
CA LEU A 21 -38.01 -17.26 3.82
C LEU A 21 -37.39 -16.19 2.92
N LEU A 22 -36.22 -15.70 3.31
CA LEU A 22 -35.43 -14.74 2.54
C LEU A 22 -34.56 -15.49 1.53
N PRO A 23 -34.38 -14.97 0.31
CA PRO A 23 -33.51 -15.60 -0.67
C PRO A 23 -32.06 -15.58 -0.17
N THR A 24 -31.32 -16.63 -0.48
CA THR A 24 -29.89 -16.72 -0.19
C THR A 24 -29.05 -16.11 -1.30
N ALA A 25 -27.77 -15.83 -1.05
CA ALA A 25 -26.85 -15.38 -2.10
C ALA A 25 -26.75 -16.35 -3.30
N GLU A 26 -27.05 -17.64 -3.12
CA GLU A 26 -27.07 -18.65 -4.21
C GLU A 26 -28.30 -18.53 -5.12
N GLU A 27 -29.39 -17.93 -4.62
CA GLU A 27 -30.65 -17.77 -5.34
C GLU A 27 -30.77 -16.40 -6.03
N LEU A 28 -29.80 -15.51 -5.79
CA LEU A 28 -29.77 -14.14 -6.30
C LEU A 28 -28.76 -13.99 -7.45
N PRO A 29 -29.05 -13.14 -8.45
CA PRO A 29 -28.09 -12.78 -9.49
C PRO A 29 -26.78 -12.24 -8.91
N CYS A 30 -25.65 -12.80 -9.32
CA CYS A 30 -24.32 -12.37 -8.87
C CYS A 30 -23.60 -11.42 -9.85
N SER A 31 -24.21 -11.12 -11.01
CA SER A 31 -23.70 -10.19 -12.03
C SER A 31 -24.89 -9.51 -12.70
N ASP A 32 -24.72 -8.28 -13.19
CA ASP A 32 -25.76 -7.56 -13.94
C ASP A 32 -25.82 -7.90 -15.44
N GLU A 33 -24.99 -8.82 -15.91
CA GLU A 33 -24.87 -9.20 -17.33
C GLU A 33 -24.65 -8.00 -18.27
N THR A 34 -24.20 -6.83 -17.78
CA THR A 34 -23.96 -5.67 -18.63
C THR A 34 -22.57 -5.74 -19.27
N PRO A 35 -22.47 -5.82 -20.61
CA PRO A 35 -21.17 -5.84 -21.26
C PRO A 35 -20.67 -4.40 -21.40
N VAL A 36 -19.48 -4.13 -20.85
CA VAL A 36 -18.59 -2.96 -20.97
C VAL A 36 -18.37 -2.13 -19.71
N ASP A 37 -17.82 -2.76 -18.66
CA ASP A 37 -16.94 -2.00 -17.78
C ASP A 37 -15.71 -1.54 -18.55
N ASN A 38 -15.34 -0.28 -18.34
CA ASN A 38 -14.06 0.17 -18.83
C ASN A 38 -12.94 -0.40 -17.94
N GLN A 39 -11.71 -0.47 -18.48
CA GLN A 39 -10.57 -1.02 -17.74
C GLN A 39 -10.34 -0.35 -16.37
N LEU A 40 -10.73 0.92 -16.19
CA LEU A 40 -10.48 1.67 -14.96
C LEU A 40 -11.50 1.38 -13.86
N GLN A 41 -12.75 1.09 -14.21
CA GLN A 41 -13.78 0.63 -13.29
C GLN A 41 -13.38 -0.71 -12.65
N ASN A 42 -12.58 -1.52 -13.34
CA ASN A 42 -11.99 -2.73 -12.76
C ASN A 42 -10.66 -2.45 -12.01
N ASP A 43 -9.70 -1.78 -12.65
CA ASP A 43 -8.33 -1.71 -12.12
C ASP A 43 -8.23 -0.82 -10.86
N ILE A 44 -9.04 0.24 -10.76
CA ILE A 44 -8.98 1.18 -9.62
C ILE A 44 -9.51 0.54 -8.32
N PRO A 45 -10.72 -0.06 -8.29
CA PRO A 45 -11.20 -0.75 -7.08
C PRO A 45 -10.30 -1.92 -6.69
N ASN A 46 -9.77 -2.69 -7.64
CA ASN A 46 -8.84 -3.78 -7.36
C ASN A 46 -7.52 -3.29 -6.75
N LEU A 47 -6.98 -2.16 -7.22
CA LEU A 47 -5.83 -1.52 -6.59
C LEU A 47 -6.14 -1.16 -5.12
N LEU A 48 -7.28 -0.52 -4.86
CA LEU A 48 -7.70 -0.14 -3.50
C LEU A 48 -7.90 -1.37 -2.59
N LEU A 49 -8.51 -2.44 -3.09
CA LEU A 49 -8.65 -3.71 -2.39
C LEU A 49 -7.27 -4.29 -2.02
N SER A 50 -6.34 -4.33 -2.98
CA SER A 50 -4.99 -4.88 -2.74
C SER A 50 -4.22 -4.10 -1.66
N LEU A 51 -4.43 -2.79 -1.59
CA LEU A 51 -3.86 -1.93 -0.55
C LEU A 51 -4.53 -2.20 0.81
N LEU A 52 -5.86 -2.30 0.88
CA LEU A 52 -6.56 -2.63 2.12
C LEU A 52 -6.15 -3.99 2.68
N ALA A 53 -6.00 -5.00 1.82
CA ALA A 53 -5.53 -6.32 2.24
C ALA A 53 -4.17 -6.28 2.94
N PHE A 54 -3.29 -5.34 2.53
CA PHE A 54 -2.04 -5.09 3.21
C PHE A 54 -2.20 -4.26 4.50
N ILE A 55 -2.94 -3.15 4.44
CA ILE A 55 -3.14 -2.22 5.56
C ILE A 55 -3.82 -2.93 6.74
N TRP A 56 -4.75 -3.84 6.45
CA TRP A 56 -5.59 -4.55 7.41
C TRP A 56 -5.30 -6.05 7.45
N MET A 57 -4.08 -6.48 7.13
CA MET A 57 -3.66 -7.89 7.13
C MET A 57 -3.94 -8.63 8.46
N GLY A 58 -4.02 -7.92 9.58
CA GLY A 58 -4.33 -8.47 10.89
C GLY A 58 -5.80 -8.40 11.31
N ARG A 59 -6.71 -7.98 10.41
CA ARG A 59 -8.14 -7.76 10.69
C ARG A 59 -9.02 -8.70 9.87
N ASP A 60 -10.08 -9.20 10.49
CA ASP A 60 -11.13 -10.02 9.86
C ASP A 60 -12.51 -9.34 9.94
N ASP A 61 -12.57 -8.06 10.29
CA ASP A 61 -13.81 -7.29 10.50
C ASP A 61 -14.08 -6.28 9.37
N TRP A 62 -13.78 -6.65 8.12
CA TRP A 62 -14.04 -5.80 6.96
C TRP A 62 -14.25 -6.63 5.69
N TYR A 63 -14.93 -6.07 4.71
CA TYR A 63 -15.02 -6.63 3.38
C TYR A 63 -15.03 -5.51 2.34
N PHE A 64 -14.26 -5.68 1.27
CA PHE A 64 -14.26 -4.76 0.13
C PHE A 64 -14.69 -5.54 -1.12
N GLY A 65 -15.87 -5.20 -1.66
CA GLY A 65 -16.39 -5.78 -2.88
C GLY A 65 -16.01 -4.94 -4.09
N VAL A 66 -15.79 -5.59 -5.24
CA VAL A 66 -15.53 -4.97 -6.54
C VAL A 66 -16.54 -5.56 -7.50
N ASP A 67 -17.25 -4.70 -8.25
CA ASP A 67 -18.29 -5.12 -9.21
C ASP A 67 -19.21 -6.22 -8.63
N MET A 68 -19.83 -5.91 -7.50
CA MET A 68 -20.63 -6.89 -6.75
C MET A 68 -21.95 -6.31 -6.29
N GLY A 69 -23.02 -7.07 -6.52
CA GLY A 69 -24.37 -6.74 -6.09
C GLY A 69 -24.52 -6.66 -4.58
N VAL A 70 -25.01 -5.52 -4.10
CA VAL A 70 -25.44 -5.28 -2.73
C VAL A 70 -26.96 -5.36 -2.66
N TYR A 71 -27.46 -6.42 -2.03
CA TYR A 71 -28.89 -6.67 -1.83
C TYR A 71 -29.34 -6.08 -0.50
N TYR A 72 -30.04 -4.95 -0.58
CA TYR A 72 -30.58 -4.26 0.58
C TYR A 72 -32.03 -4.62 0.89
N ASN A 73 -32.80 -4.99 -0.13
CA ASN A 73 -34.18 -5.43 -0.02
C ASN A 73 -34.39 -6.65 -0.94
N PRO A 74 -34.98 -7.74 -0.46
CA PRO A 74 -35.20 -8.95 -1.26
C PRO A 74 -36.17 -8.78 -2.43
N ASP A 75 -36.99 -7.72 -2.45
CA ASP A 75 -37.96 -7.45 -3.51
C ASP A 75 -37.48 -6.37 -4.49
N GLU A 76 -36.34 -5.73 -4.22
CA GLU A 76 -35.76 -4.67 -5.05
C GLU A 76 -34.51 -5.18 -5.78
N PRO A 77 -34.14 -4.60 -6.93
CA PRO A 77 -32.88 -4.91 -7.58
C PRO A 77 -31.68 -4.53 -6.69
N ALA A 78 -30.60 -5.30 -6.80
CA ALA A 78 -29.34 -4.96 -6.16
C ALA A 78 -28.78 -3.64 -6.73
N ILE A 79 -28.06 -2.90 -5.89
CA ILE A 79 -27.15 -1.86 -6.36
C ILE A 79 -25.80 -2.51 -6.65
N ILE A 80 -25.10 -2.04 -7.67
CA ILE A 80 -23.79 -2.56 -8.07
C ILE A 80 -22.82 -1.38 -8.16
N PRO A 81 -22.05 -1.13 -7.09
CA PRO A 81 -20.97 -0.16 -7.10
C PRO A 81 -19.73 -0.73 -7.81
N ASP A 82 -18.91 0.12 -8.44
CA ASP A 82 -17.59 -0.30 -8.96
C ASP A 82 -16.71 -0.83 -7.81
N GLY A 83 -16.86 -0.25 -6.61
CA GLY A 83 -16.36 -0.85 -5.38
C GLY A 83 -17.12 -0.39 -4.14
N PHE A 84 -17.11 -1.18 -3.09
CA PHE A 84 -17.67 -0.77 -1.79
C PHE A 84 -16.88 -1.36 -0.64
N LEU A 85 -16.92 -0.70 0.51
CA LEU A 85 -16.31 -1.16 1.75
C LEU A 85 -17.39 -1.32 2.82
N ALA A 86 -17.38 -2.46 3.52
CA ALA A 86 -18.13 -2.72 4.74
C ALA A 86 -17.16 -2.99 5.90
N ILE A 87 -17.48 -2.46 7.09
CA ILE A 87 -16.72 -2.68 8.33
C ILE A 87 -17.65 -3.34 9.34
N GLY A 88 -17.13 -4.34 10.07
CA GLY A 88 -17.88 -5.16 11.02
C GLY A 88 -18.39 -6.49 10.45
N VAL A 89 -18.10 -6.78 9.18
CA VAL A 89 -18.40 -8.07 8.53
C VAL A 89 -17.13 -8.91 8.40
N LYS A 90 -17.30 -10.23 8.29
CA LYS A 90 -16.17 -11.15 8.15
C LYS A 90 -15.39 -10.93 6.86
N HIS A 91 -14.08 -10.82 6.89
CA HIS A 91 -13.29 -10.79 5.65
C HIS A 91 -13.26 -12.19 5.02
N ASP A 92 -12.83 -13.18 5.80
CA ASP A 92 -12.75 -14.58 5.39
C ASP A 92 -14.10 -15.29 5.59
N THR A 93 -14.68 -15.74 4.48
CA THR A 93 -15.96 -16.47 4.42
C THR A 93 -15.79 -17.94 4.03
N GLY A 94 -14.54 -18.43 4.01
CA GLY A 94 -14.21 -19.80 3.61
C GLY A 94 -14.15 -20.01 2.10
N GLU A 95 -14.13 -21.28 1.68
CA GLU A 95 -13.79 -21.70 0.31
C GLU A 95 -14.69 -21.12 -0.80
N ARG A 96 -15.95 -20.83 -0.49
CA ARG A 96 -16.91 -20.31 -1.49
C ARG A 96 -16.83 -18.80 -1.68
N GLY A 97 -16.25 -18.07 -0.72
CA GLY A 97 -16.30 -16.61 -0.73
C GLY A 97 -17.74 -16.06 -0.71
N ARG A 98 -17.89 -14.81 -1.16
CA ARG A 98 -19.18 -14.14 -1.33
C ARG A 98 -19.58 -14.13 -2.80
N LEU A 99 -20.78 -14.60 -3.09
CA LEU A 99 -21.40 -14.46 -4.42
C LEU A 99 -22.04 -13.09 -4.62
N SER A 100 -22.57 -12.52 -3.54
CA SER A 100 -23.19 -11.20 -3.49
C SER A 100 -23.13 -10.70 -2.05
N TYR A 101 -23.31 -9.40 -1.85
CA TYR A 101 -23.35 -8.80 -0.53
C TYR A 101 -24.80 -8.66 -0.07
N VAL A 102 -25.26 -9.64 0.69
CA VAL A 102 -26.66 -9.76 1.09
C VAL A 102 -26.84 -9.28 2.53
N LEU A 103 -27.54 -8.15 2.73
CA LEU A 103 -27.61 -7.52 4.05
C LEU A 103 -28.14 -8.43 5.15
N TRP A 104 -29.17 -9.24 4.88
CA TRP A 104 -29.75 -10.11 5.91
C TRP A 104 -28.88 -11.32 6.25
N GLU A 105 -27.91 -11.66 5.40
CA GLU A 105 -26.86 -12.64 5.73
C GLU A 105 -25.70 -11.97 6.49
N GLU A 106 -25.47 -10.68 6.26
CA GLU A 106 -24.41 -9.86 6.86
C GLU A 106 -24.87 -9.06 8.09
N ALA A 107 -25.83 -9.59 8.85
CA ALA A 107 -26.37 -8.97 10.07
C ALA A 107 -26.89 -7.51 9.88
N TYR A 108 -27.35 -7.19 8.67
CA TYR A 108 -27.80 -5.88 8.22
C TYR A 108 -26.74 -4.77 8.31
N ILE A 109 -25.46 -5.15 8.18
CA ILE A 109 -24.35 -4.20 8.12
C ILE A 109 -24.29 -3.60 6.71
N MET A 110 -24.64 -2.32 6.61
CA MET A 110 -24.51 -1.56 5.36
C MET A 110 -23.03 -1.28 5.03
N PRO A 111 -22.66 -1.26 3.74
CA PRO A 111 -21.41 -0.68 3.32
C PRO A 111 -21.25 0.75 3.86
N ILE A 112 -20.07 1.03 4.41
CA ILE A 112 -19.71 2.36 4.91
C ILE A 112 -19.27 3.30 3.78
N LEU A 113 -18.77 2.75 2.66
CA LEU A 113 -18.33 3.51 1.49
C LEU A 113 -18.80 2.81 0.21
N ALA A 114 -19.31 3.58 -0.74
CA ALA A 114 -19.47 3.21 -2.13
C ALA A 114 -18.54 4.05 -3.03
N LEU A 115 -17.97 3.43 -4.05
CA LEU A 115 -17.04 4.02 -5.01
C LEU A 115 -17.60 3.86 -6.44
N GLU A 116 -17.57 4.95 -7.19
CA GLU A 116 -17.88 4.99 -8.62
C GLU A 116 -16.74 5.66 -9.40
N VAL A 117 -16.39 5.09 -10.55
CA VAL A 117 -15.34 5.53 -11.45
C VAL A 117 -16.00 5.93 -12.77
N ILE A 118 -15.99 7.24 -13.05
CA ILE A 118 -16.64 7.79 -14.24
C ILE A 118 -15.97 7.27 -15.52
N SER A 119 -16.77 6.65 -16.39
CA SER A 119 -16.40 6.25 -17.74
C SER A 119 -16.80 7.29 -18.80
N GLU A 120 -16.44 7.08 -20.07
CA GLU A 120 -16.95 7.91 -21.17
C GLU A 120 -18.48 7.79 -21.36
N LYS A 121 -19.07 6.66 -20.97
CA LYS A 121 -20.52 6.47 -20.90
C LYS A 121 -20.99 6.85 -19.50
N TYR A 122 -21.57 8.03 -19.39
CA TYR A 122 -22.12 8.54 -18.14
C TYR A 122 -23.40 7.79 -17.75
N ASN A 123 -23.42 7.18 -16.56
CA ASN A 123 -24.53 6.35 -16.08
C ASN A 123 -25.32 6.98 -14.92
N GLY A 124 -25.21 8.30 -14.71
CA GLY A 124 -26.03 9.01 -13.71
C GLY A 124 -25.42 9.03 -12.32
N GLU A 125 -24.10 8.92 -12.23
CA GLU A 125 -23.33 8.82 -10.99
C GLU A 125 -23.47 10.07 -10.10
N TYR A 126 -23.68 11.25 -10.70
CA TYR A 126 -23.90 12.50 -9.95
C TYR A 126 -25.38 12.80 -9.62
N GLU A 127 -26.33 12.02 -10.14
CA GLU A 127 -27.76 12.27 -9.89
C GLU A 127 -28.45 11.05 -9.27
N GLY A 128 -28.71 10.01 -10.06
CA GLY A 128 -29.51 8.85 -9.65
C GLY A 128 -28.82 8.07 -8.54
N LYS A 129 -27.60 7.58 -8.80
CA LYS A 129 -26.84 6.79 -7.81
C LYS A 129 -26.58 7.56 -6.53
N LEU A 130 -26.33 8.87 -6.62
CA LEU A 130 -26.14 9.72 -5.44
C LEU A 130 -27.39 9.73 -4.55
N ALA A 131 -28.59 9.88 -5.14
CA ALA A 131 -29.85 9.85 -4.39
C ALA A 131 -30.13 8.45 -3.81
N ASP A 132 -29.82 7.39 -4.56
CA ASP A 132 -30.01 6.01 -4.13
C ASP A 132 -29.13 5.69 -2.91
N TYR A 133 -27.82 5.94 -2.99
CA TYR A 133 -26.89 5.71 -1.88
C TYR A 133 -27.23 6.56 -0.66
N GLN A 134 -27.70 7.81 -0.87
CA GLN A 134 -28.16 8.67 0.21
C GLN A 134 -29.37 8.06 0.94
N THR A 135 -30.33 7.55 0.17
CA THR A 135 -31.56 6.93 0.70
C THR A 135 -31.26 5.63 1.44
N LEU A 136 -30.29 4.86 0.95
CA LEU A 136 -29.81 3.62 1.58
C LEU A 136 -29.00 3.86 2.85
N GLY A 137 -28.52 5.08 3.06
CA GLY A 137 -27.77 5.42 4.28
C GLY A 137 -26.29 5.03 4.23
N ILE A 138 -25.71 4.86 3.04
CA ILE A 138 -24.26 4.62 2.90
C ILE A 138 -23.52 5.86 3.38
N LEU A 139 -22.62 5.71 4.35
CA LEU A 139 -22.00 6.86 5.03
C LEU A 139 -21.15 7.71 4.09
N TYR A 140 -20.38 7.07 3.21
CA TYR A 140 -19.53 7.74 2.24
C TYR A 140 -19.84 7.34 0.82
N TYR A 141 -19.85 8.33 -0.06
CA TYR A 141 -19.96 8.11 -1.49
C TYR A 141 -18.80 8.82 -2.21
N ALA A 142 -17.91 8.05 -2.80
CA ALA A 142 -16.74 8.54 -3.52
C ALA A 142 -16.95 8.40 -5.04
N ILE A 143 -16.71 9.48 -5.76
CA ILE A 143 -16.74 9.53 -7.22
C ILE A 143 -15.36 9.93 -7.72
N TYR A 144 -14.71 9.03 -8.47
CA TYR A 144 -13.46 9.32 -9.17
C TYR A 144 -13.72 9.61 -10.64
N ASN A 145 -13.29 10.79 -11.10
CA ASN A 145 -13.53 11.25 -12.46
C ASN A 145 -12.20 11.47 -13.20
N PRO A 146 -11.68 10.47 -13.93
CA PRO A 146 -10.45 10.62 -14.72
C PRO A 146 -10.60 11.61 -15.90
N LEU A 147 -11.83 11.99 -16.24
CA LEU A 147 -12.18 12.92 -17.31
C LEU A 147 -12.41 14.36 -16.81
N SER A 148 -12.23 14.61 -15.52
CA SER A 148 -12.41 15.94 -14.91
C SER A 148 -11.60 17.01 -15.66
N GLY A 149 -12.22 18.18 -15.83
CA GLY A 149 -11.63 19.33 -16.54
C GLY A 149 -11.77 19.28 -18.07
N ARG A 150 -12.34 18.21 -18.64
CA ARG A 150 -12.69 18.17 -20.08
C ARG A 150 -13.94 19.03 -20.36
N ARG A 151 -14.05 19.55 -21.60
CA ARG A 151 -15.21 20.34 -22.06
C ARG A 151 -16.51 19.53 -21.91
N GLY A 152 -17.60 20.18 -21.52
CA GLY A 152 -18.93 19.55 -21.37
C GLY A 152 -19.38 19.40 -19.92
N ARG A 153 -20.11 18.31 -19.61
CA ARG A 153 -20.75 18.05 -18.30
C ARG A 153 -19.76 17.94 -17.13
N PHE A 154 -18.50 17.60 -17.39
CA PHE A 154 -17.44 17.41 -16.38
C PHE A 154 -16.55 18.64 -16.17
N LYS A 155 -16.88 19.78 -16.77
CA LYS A 155 -16.04 21.00 -16.71
C LYS A 155 -15.85 21.53 -15.28
N ASN A 156 -16.89 21.43 -14.45
CA ASN A 156 -16.91 21.94 -13.08
C ASN A 156 -16.83 20.81 -12.03
N ARG A 157 -16.41 19.62 -12.44
CA ARG A 157 -16.29 18.45 -11.55
C ARG A 157 -14.84 18.25 -11.15
N GLU A 158 -14.62 17.90 -9.90
CA GLU A 158 -13.28 17.60 -9.42
C GLU A 158 -12.84 16.19 -9.79
N ARG A 159 -11.55 15.88 -9.61
CA ARG A 159 -10.99 14.55 -9.89
C ARG A 159 -11.51 13.51 -8.91
N LEU A 160 -11.68 13.89 -7.66
CA LEU A 160 -12.21 13.05 -6.61
C LEU A 160 -13.22 13.89 -5.82
N GLU A 161 -14.47 13.45 -5.82
CA GLU A 161 -15.53 14.04 -5.00
C GLU A 161 -15.96 12.99 -3.98
N VAL A 162 -15.83 13.29 -2.68
CA VAL A 162 -16.28 12.38 -1.62
C VAL A 162 -17.36 13.06 -0.81
N TYR A 163 -18.53 12.45 -0.78
CA TYR A 163 -19.68 12.92 -0.03
C TYR A 163 -19.79 12.14 1.28
N LYS A 164 -20.13 12.83 2.37
CA LYS A 164 -20.45 12.22 3.67
C LYS A 164 -21.92 12.43 4.01
N LEU A 165 -22.60 11.38 4.46
CA LEU A 165 -23.98 11.45 4.89
C LEU A 165 -24.07 12.10 6.27
N ILE A 166 -24.65 13.31 6.33
CA ILE A 166 -24.84 14.09 7.55
C ILE A 166 -26.32 14.44 7.65
N ALA A 167 -26.96 14.03 8.75
CA ALA A 167 -28.39 14.25 9.00
C ALA A 167 -29.31 13.81 7.82
N GLY A 168 -28.96 12.71 7.16
CA GLY A 168 -29.73 12.14 6.05
C GLY A 168 -29.50 12.80 4.68
N LYS A 169 -28.52 13.71 4.56
CA LYS A 169 -28.15 14.35 3.31
C LYS A 169 -26.66 14.25 3.05
N TYR A 170 -26.27 14.04 1.81
CA TYR A 170 -24.87 14.08 1.40
C TYR A 170 -24.33 15.51 1.38
N GLU A 171 -23.20 15.69 2.06
CA GLU A 171 -22.39 16.91 2.04
C GLU A 171 -21.03 16.57 1.42
N LEU A 172 -20.59 17.39 0.46
CA LEU A 172 -19.27 17.22 -0.17
C LEU A 172 -18.18 17.55 0.85
N LEU A 173 -17.20 16.67 0.97
CA LEU A 173 -16.02 16.88 1.81
C LEU A 173 -14.94 17.63 1.02
N GLU A 174 -14.32 18.61 1.66
CA GLU A 174 -13.22 19.38 1.08
C GLU A 174 -11.94 18.52 1.02
N PRO A 175 -11.31 18.36 -0.15
CA PRO A 175 -10.04 17.67 -0.26
C PRO A 175 -8.88 18.55 0.24
N GLU A 176 -7.91 17.94 0.91
CA GLU A 176 -6.66 18.57 1.30
C GLU A 176 -5.52 17.91 0.52
N ASN A 177 -4.85 18.63 -0.38
CA ASN A 177 -3.77 18.07 -1.22
C ASN A 177 -4.18 16.78 -1.97
N ASN A 178 -5.29 16.83 -2.70
CA ASN A 178 -5.83 15.73 -3.52
C ASN A 178 -6.31 14.48 -2.72
N ARG A 179 -6.54 14.61 -1.41
CA ARG A 179 -7.02 13.51 -0.55
C ARG A 179 -8.14 13.98 0.38
N VAL A 180 -9.03 13.07 0.75
CA VAL A 180 -10.13 13.29 1.69
C VAL A 180 -9.99 12.30 2.84
N TRP A 181 -9.88 12.81 4.07
CA TRP A 181 -9.81 11.99 5.28
C TRP A 181 -11.19 11.44 5.66
N LEU A 182 -11.27 10.14 5.94
CA LEU A 182 -12.50 9.42 6.30
C LEU A 182 -12.38 8.89 7.73
N PRO A 183 -12.76 9.69 8.76
CA PRO A 183 -12.49 9.35 10.17
C PRO A 183 -13.01 7.99 10.60
N GLU A 184 -14.20 7.60 10.14
CA GLU A 184 -14.83 6.33 10.50
C GLU A 184 -14.15 5.11 9.85
N ILE A 185 -13.37 5.31 8.79
CA ILE A 185 -12.54 4.27 8.15
C ILE A 185 -11.11 4.30 8.72
N GLY A 186 -10.65 5.46 9.19
CA GLY A 186 -9.28 5.66 9.67
C GLY A 186 -8.23 5.75 8.57
N LEU A 187 -8.67 6.07 7.34
CA LEU A 187 -7.83 6.24 6.15
C LEU A 187 -8.29 7.47 5.37
N ALA A 188 -7.38 8.05 4.59
CA ALA A 188 -7.74 9.01 3.55
C ALA A 188 -7.82 8.33 2.18
N LEU A 189 -8.77 8.73 1.35
CA LEU A 189 -8.81 8.38 -0.06
C LEU A 189 -8.27 9.55 -0.88
N GLY A 190 -7.33 9.31 -1.77
CA GLY A 190 -6.75 10.37 -2.59
C GLY A 190 -6.18 9.84 -3.89
N TYR A 191 -5.66 10.75 -4.71
CA TYR A 191 -5.04 10.41 -5.99
C TYR A 191 -3.64 10.99 -6.15
N GLU A 192 -2.79 10.22 -6.82
CA GLU A 192 -1.41 10.61 -7.13
C GLU A 192 -0.93 9.92 -8.41
N GLN A 193 0.06 10.50 -9.09
CA GLN A 193 0.76 9.82 -10.18
C GLN A 193 1.53 8.63 -9.63
N GLY A 194 1.32 7.46 -10.22
CA GLY A 194 2.02 6.25 -9.86
C GLY A 194 2.00 5.23 -10.99
N GLU A 195 2.74 4.14 -10.78
CA GLU A 195 2.80 3.02 -11.69
C GLU A 195 2.03 1.85 -11.08
N HIS A 196 1.02 1.39 -11.80
CA HIS A 196 0.28 0.16 -11.50
C HIS A 196 0.08 -0.58 -12.80
N ILE A 197 0.18 -1.91 -12.81
CA ILE A 197 0.04 -2.76 -14.00
C ILE A 197 0.86 -2.28 -15.22
N ALA A 198 2.10 -1.84 -14.98
CA ALA A 198 2.99 -1.26 -16.00
C ALA A 198 2.43 -0.01 -16.71
N TRP A 199 1.50 0.70 -16.07
CA TRP A 199 0.91 1.93 -16.58
C TRP A 199 1.10 3.10 -15.60
N VAL A 200 1.86 4.10 -16.04
CA VAL A 200 2.07 5.36 -15.33
C VAL A 200 0.92 6.32 -15.60
N ARG A 201 0.16 6.63 -14.55
CA ARG A 201 -0.93 7.59 -14.58
C ARG A 201 -1.33 8.01 -13.17
N GLU A 202 -2.35 8.86 -13.08
CA GLU A 202 -3.04 9.11 -11.82
C GLU A 202 -3.90 7.90 -11.44
N TRP A 203 -3.71 7.43 -10.21
CA TRP A 203 -4.41 6.32 -9.59
C TRP A 203 -4.96 6.73 -8.23
N LEU A 204 -5.99 6.03 -7.75
CA LEU A 204 -6.47 6.18 -6.38
C LEU A 204 -5.67 5.32 -5.41
N TYR A 205 -5.43 5.87 -4.23
CA TYR A 205 -4.71 5.21 -3.14
C TYR A 205 -5.34 5.51 -1.79
N TRP A 206 -5.05 4.64 -0.83
CA TRP A 206 -5.24 4.92 0.59
C TRP A 206 -4.04 5.68 1.16
N TYR A 207 -4.31 6.56 2.11
CA TYR A 207 -3.34 7.36 2.84
C TYR A 207 -3.52 7.19 4.34
N ASP A 208 -2.40 7.23 5.07
CA ASP A 208 -2.40 7.24 6.54
C ASP A 208 -2.79 8.62 7.11
N GLN A 209 -2.89 8.71 8.45
CA GLN A 209 -3.24 9.96 9.15
C GLN A 209 -2.20 11.07 8.96
N SER A 210 -0.96 10.73 8.64
CA SER A 210 0.12 11.68 8.36
C SER A 210 0.12 12.15 6.91
N GLY A 211 -0.78 11.62 6.07
CA GLY A 211 -0.88 11.93 4.65
C GLY A 211 0.12 11.16 3.80
N ASN A 212 0.73 10.09 4.31
CA ASN A 212 1.59 9.22 3.51
C ASN A 212 0.75 8.21 2.73
N ARG A 213 1.06 8.07 1.44
CA ARG A 213 0.44 7.07 0.57
C ARG A 213 0.90 5.67 0.96
N TYR A 214 -0.03 4.73 1.05
CA TYR A 214 0.33 3.31 1.14
C TYR A 214 0.90 2.81 -0.19
N LEU A 215 2.10 2.26 -0.13
CA LEU A 215 2.81 1.72 -1.27
C LEU A 215 2.14 0.44 -1.79
N THR A 216 2.16 0.23 -3.10
CA THR A 216 1.74 -1.04 -3.72
C THR A 216 2.70 -2.18 -3.35
N ALA A 217 2.29 -3.43 -3.58
CA ALA A 217 3.16 -4.59 -3.33
C ALA A 217 4.47 -4.51 -4.13
N GLU A 218 4.41 -4.04 -5.38
CA GLU A 218 5.58 -3.87 -6.24
C GLU A 218 6.50 -2.75 -5.73
N GLU A 219 5.94 -1.61 -5.31
CA GLU A 219 6.72 -0.52 -4.73
C GLU A 219 7.44 -0.97 -3.45
N ARG A 220 6.75 -1.71 -2.58
CA ARG A 220 7.37 -2.29 -1.37
C ARG A 220 8.47 -3.29 -1.70
N ALA A 221 8.25 -4.16 -2.69
CA ALA A 221 9.25 -5.13 -3.14
C ALA A 221 10.49 -4.44 -3.73
N ARG A 222 10.31 -3.40 -4.54
CA ARG A 222 11.40 -2.56 -5.08
C ARG A 222 12.19 -1.88 -3.95
N ALA A 223 11.50 -1.29 -2.97
CA ALA A 223 12.14 -0.66 -1.83
C ALA A 223 12.95 -1.67 -1.00
N ALA A 224 12.38 -2.84 -0.70
CA ALA A 224 13.08 -3.91 0.03
C ALA A 224 14.31 -4.43 -0.74
N ALA A 225 14.20 -4.60 -2.05
CA ALA A 225 15.31 -5.01 -2.91
C ALA A 225 16.44 -3.97 -2.93
N ALA A 226 16.10 -2.68 -2.98
CA ALA A 226 17.08 -1.59 -2.93
C ALA A 226 17.83 -1.56 -1.60
N ILE A 227 17.12 -1.72 -0.48
CA ILE A 227 17.71 -1.80 0.86
C ILE A 227 18.68 -2.99 0.95
N ALA A 228 18.23 -4.18 0.54
CA ALA A 228 19.07 -5.38 0.56
C ALA A 228 20.30 -5.27 -0.35
N ALA A 229 20.17 -4.61 -1.52
CA ALA A 229 21.30 -4.34 -2.40
C ALA A 229 22.31 -3.39 -1.75
N GLN A 230 21.84 -2.34 -1.07
CA GLN A 230 22.69 -1.40 -0.35
C GLN A 230 23.44 -2.07 0.81
N GLU A 231 22.77 -2.90 1.59
CA GLU A 231 23.40 -3.66 2.68
C GLU A 231 24.49 -4.60 2.16
N ARG A 232 24.26 -5.28 1.03
CA ARG A 232 25.27 -6.12 0.38
C ARG A 232 26.49 -5.31 -0.07
N LEU A 233 26.26 -4.13 -0.64
CA LEU A 233 27.34 -3.24 -1.06
C LEU A 233 28.18 -2.78 0.14
N ASN A 234 27.52 -2.38 1.23
CA ASN A 234 28.20 -1.98 2.47
C ASN A 234 29.04 -3.12 3.04
N ALA A 235 28.47 -4.33 3.14
CA ALA A 235 29.19 -5.51 3.63
C ALA A 235 30.37 -5.90 2.72
N GLN A 236 30.24 -5.73 1.40
CA GLN A 236 31.34 -5.96 0.45
C GLN A 236 32.46 -4.95 0.65
N GLN A 237 32.12 -3.68 0.86
CA GLN A 237 33.11 -2.63 1.13
C GLN A 237 33.88 -2.89 2.43
N GLU A 238 33.19 -3.28 3.50
CA GLU A 238 33.83 -3.65 4.77
C GLU A 238 34.80 -4.83 4.61
N ARG A 239 34.41 -5.85 3.84
CA ARG A 239 35.29 -7.00 3.54
C ARG A 239 36.53 -6.57 2.75
N LEU A 240 36.38 -5.68 1.77
CA LEU A 240 37.49 -5.16 0.99
C LEU A 240 38.45 -4.35 1.88
N ASN A 241 37.90 -3.48 2.75
CA ASN A 241 38.70 -2.70 3.69
C ASN A 241 39.47 -3.62 4.66
N ALA A 242 38.81 -4.63 5.23
CA ALA A 242 39.45 -5.61 6.10
C ALA A 242 40.53 -6.44 5.38
N GLN A 243 40.31 -6.77 4.10
CA GLN A 243 41.31 -7.46 3.29
C GLN A 243 42.51 -6.56 3.00
N GLN A 244 42.30 -5.28 2.67
CA GLN A 244 43.37 -4.31 2.49
C GLN A 244 44.18 -4.11 3.75
N GLU A 245 43.54 -3.99 4.91
CA GLU A 245 44.23 -3.86 6.20
C GLU A 245 45.10 -5.09 6.50
N ARG A 246 44.58 -6.30 6.25
CA ARG A 246 45.36 -7.54 6.39
C ARG A 246 46.57 -7.58 5.46
N LEU A 247 46.40 -7.18 4.20
CA LEU A 247 47.50 -7.11 3.23
C LEU A 247 48.53 -6.06 3.63
N ALA A 248 48.10 -4.89 4.11
CA ALA A 248 49.00 -3.85 4.61
C ALA A 248 49.80 -4.34 5.82
N LYS A 249 49.15 -5.07 6.75
CA LYS A 249 49.82 -5.68 7.90
C LYS A 249 50.86 -6.72 7.47
N GLN A 250 50.51 -7.61 6.54
CA GLN A 250 51.44 -8.62 6.00
C GLN A 250 52.64 -7.98 5.29
N ALA A 251 52.40 -6.91 4.51
CA ALA A 251 53.49 -6.18 3.86
C ALA A 251 54.43 -5.51 4.88
N ALA A 252 53.87 -4.90 5.94
CA ALA A 252 54.67 -4.31 7.01
C ALA A 252 55.50 -5.36 7.76
N GLU A 253 54.92 -6.53 8.04
CA GLU A 253 55.64 -7.66 8.65
C GLU A 253 56.79 -8.15 7.77
N ALA A 254 56.56 -8.32 6.46
CA ALA A 254 57.60 -8.72 5.51
C ALA A 254 58.75 -7.72 5.40
N ILE A 255 58.44 -6.41 5.37
CA ILE A 255 59.46 -5.34 5.37
C ILE A 255 60.29 -5.41 6.66
N ALA A 256 59.65 -5.54 7.82
CA ALA A 256 60.35 -5.63 9.10
C ALA A 256 61.26 -6.87 9.20
N GLU A 257 60.84 -8.02 8.66
CA GLU A 257 61.69 -9.21 8.56
C GLU A 257 62.88 -9.00 7.63
N GLN A 258 62.67 -8.37 6.48
CA GLN A 258 63.73 -8.07 5.53
C GLN A 258 64.78 -7.12 6.14
N GLU A 259 64.34 -6.08 6.86
CA GLU A 259 65.23 -5.17 7.59
C GLU A 259 66.05 -5.90 8.67
N ARG A 260 65.42 -6.79 9.44
CA ARG A 260 66.13 -7.61 10.45
C ARG A 260 67.19 -8.49 9.81
N PHE A 261 66.86 -9.15 8.71
CA PHE A 261 67.80 -10.00 7.99
C PHE A 261 68.97 -9.20 7.40
N ALA A 262 68.69 -8.04 6.80
CA ALA A 262 69.71 -7.13 6.28
C ALA A 262 70.65 -6.64 7.39
N LYS A 263 70.10 -6.28 8.57
CA LYS A 263 70.89 -5.88 9.73
C LYS A 263 71.79 -7.01 10.23
N GLN A 264 71.27 -8.23 10.36
CA GLN A 264 72.07 -9.40 10.76
C GLN A 264 73.21 -9.70 9.76
N GLN A 265 72.95 -9.59 8.45
CA GLN A 265 74.01 -9.76 7.45
C GLN A 265 75.08 -8.66 7.54
N ALA A 266 74.67 -7.40 7.77
CA ALA A 266 75.61 -6.30 7.94
C ALA A 266 76.50 -6.51 9.16
N GLU A 267 75.92 -6.93 10.30
CA GLU A 267 76.66 -7.26 11.53
C GLU A 267 77.65 -8.41 11.31
N GLN A 268 77.24 -9.50 10.64
CA GLN A 268 78.15 -10.61 10.31
C GLN A 268 79.30 -10.20 9.39
N LYS A 269 79.03 -9.36 8.37
CA LYS A 269 80.07 -8.83 7.49
C LYS A 269 81.04 -7.92 8.24
N ALA A 270 80.53 -7.04 9.11
CA ALA A 270 81.35 -6.17 9.94
C ALA A 270 82.25 -6.96 10.88
N GLN A 271 81.73 -8.00 11.53
CA GLN A 271 82.51 -8.91 12.38
C GLN A 271 83.63 -9.61 11.60
N ARG A 272 83.33 -10.20 10.44
CA ARG A 272 84.35 -10.85 9.59
C ARG A 272 85.42 -9.88 9.10
N LEU A 273 85.03 -8.65 8.76
CA LEU A 273 85.97 -7.62 8.34
C LEU A 273 86.89 -7.21 9.50
N ALA A 274 86.32 -7.00 10.68
CA ALA A 274 87.09 -6.68 11.89
C ALA A 274 88.08 -7.80 12.25
N GLU A 275 87.65 -9.07 12.19
CA GLU A 275 88.55 -10.23 12.38
C GLU A 275 89.70 -10.24 11.36
N ARG A 276 89.41 -9.95 10.09
CA ARG A 276 90.42 -9.91 9.04
C ARG A 276 91.39 -8.74 9.19
N LEU A 277 90.92 -7.58 9.59
CA LEU A 277 91.77 -6.42 9.91
C LEU A 277 92.70 -6.73 11.09
N ARG A 278 92.19 -7.36 12.16
CA ARG A 278 93.01 -7.84 13.29
C ARG A 278 94.09 -8.83 12.84
N SER A 279 93.77 -9.74 11.91
CA SER A 279 94.75 -10.70 11.36
C SER A 279 95.88 -10.04 10.55
N LEU A 280 95.66 -8.82 10.05
CA LEU A 280 96.63 -8.01 9.32
C LEU A 280 97.42 -7.05 10.24
N GLY A 281 97.19 -7.09 11.55
CA GLY A 281 97.88 -6.26 12.54
C GLY A 281 97.33 -4.84 12.68
N ILE A 282 96.14 -4.55 12.13
CA ILE A 282 95.47 -3.25 12.23
C ILE A 282 94.36 -3.37 13.30
N ASN A 283 94.38 -2.51 14.32
CA ASN A 283 93.36 -2.50 15.36
C ASN A 283 92.09 -1.78 14.84
N PRO A 284 90.96 -2.48 14.63
CA PRO A 284 89.75 -1.87 14.07
C PRO A 284 89.05 -0.91 15.03
N ASP A 285 89.32 -1.03 16.33
CA ASP A 285 88.68 -0.25 17.39
C ASP A 285 89.40 1.11 17.64
N GLU A 286 90.47 1.39 16.90
CA GLU A 286 91.29 2.61 16.99
C GLU A 286 91.22 3.49 15.72
N MET A 287 90.38 3.15 14.75
CA MET A 287 90.08 3.95 13.54
C MET A 287 88.72 4.63 13.64
#